data_AF-A0A518CLH7-F1
#
_entry.id   AF-A0A518CLH7-F1
#
_cell.length_a   1.000
_cell.length_b   1.000
_cell.length_c   1.000
_cell.angle_alpha   90.00
_cell.angle_beta   90.00
_cell.angle_gamma   90.00
#
_symmetry.space_group_name_H-M   'P 1'
#
loop_
_entity.id
_entity.type
_entity.pdbx_description
1 polymer ?
#
loop_
_entity_poly.entity_id
_entity_poly.type
_entity_poly.pdbx_seq_one_letter_code
_entity_poly.pdbx_strand_id
1 'polypeptide(L)'
;MLYPLERSLRKPGRTLVRWDYPHVFTDPYQTIDTLCEAMVKSSAPSISLIGHSFGDWIARSAINQSQLKSIRKLISICPTVAPVPFAKVFKPIMGKLVPELVVMADKELMSTPLSEKMQIKRSSIWAKVEVIVTRPQDFKVDHEMWASHISSVFQPSVWRVIEEELSSN
;
A
#
# COMPACT_ATOMS: atom_id res chain seq x y z
N MET A 1 7.30 4.70 -10.67
CA MET A 1 6.16 4.31 -11.55
C MET A 1 4.85 5.06 -11.26
N LEU A 2 4.75 5.94 -10.26
CA LEU A 2 3.48 6.57 -9.87
C LEU A 2 3.27 8.01 -10.40
N TYR A 3 4.09 8.49 -11.32
CA TYR A 3 4.08 9.90 -11.75
C TYR A 3 2.72 10.39 -12.32
N PRO A 4 1.99 9.62 -13.15
CA PRO A 4 0.67 10.05 -13.63
C PRO A 4 -0.35 10.22 -12.50
N LEU A 5 -0.38 9.26 -11.55
CA LEU A 5 -1.19 9.35 -10.35
C LEU A 5 -0.80 10.57 -9.52
N GLU A 6 0.51 10.76 -9.28
CA GLU A 6 1.04 11.90 -8.54
C GLU A 6 0.55 13.22 -9.13
N ARG A 7 0.69 13.39 -10.46
CA ARG A 7 0.24 14.59 -11.16
C ARG A 7 -1.27 14.80 -11.02
N SER A 8 -2.06 13.75 -11.09
CA SER A 8 -3.52 13.84 -11.01
C SER A 8 -4.03 14.27 -9.62
N LEU A 9 -3.28 13.95 -8.56
CA LEU A 9 -3.65 14.24 -7.17
C LEU A 9 -3.16 15.60 -6.65
N ARG A 10 -2.35 16.33 -7.44
CA ARG A 10 -1.85 17.65 -7.05
C ARG A 10 -3.00 18.66 -7.01
N LYS A 11 -3.25 19.22 -5.83
CA LYS A 11 -4.25 20.27 -5.59
C LYS A 11 -3.70 21.34 -4.64
N PRO A 12 -4.18 22.59 -4.73
CA PRO A 12 -3.84 23.63 -3.74
C PRO A 12 -4.15 23.16 -2.32
N GLY A 13 -3.25 23.44 -1.38
CA GLY A 13 -3.40 23.06 0.03
C GLY A 13 -3.11 21.59 0.36
N ARG A 14 -2.72 20.76 -0.62
CA ARG A 14 -2.29 19.38 -0.41
C ARG A 14 -0.81 19.21 -0.71
N THR A 15 -0.06 18.71 0.27
CA THR A 15 1.32 18.25 0.06
C THR A 15 1.29 16.80 -0.37
N LEU A 16 1.81 16.51 -1.56
CA LEU A 16 1.93 15.14 -2.06
C LEU A 16 3.39 14.73 -2.04
N VAL A 17 3.68 13.64 -1.33
CA VAL A 17 5.02 13.06 -1.25
C VAL A 17 4.98 11.71 -1.92
N ARG A 18 5.76 11.56 -2.99
CA ARG A 18 6.03 10.23 -3.54
C ARG A 18 7.16 9.62 -2.72
N TRP A 19 6.85 8.52 -2.07
CA TRP A 19 7.82 7.78 -1.28
C TRP A 19 8.37 6.63 -2.11
N ASP A 20 9.52 6.87 -2.74
CA ASP A 20 10.27 5.86 -3.45
C ASP A 20 11.23 5.17 -2.47
N TYR A 21 11.22 3.84 -2.43
CA TYR A 21 12.17 3.05 -1.65
C TYR A 21 12.89 2.05 -2.57
N PRO A 22 14.15 1.69 -2.26
CA PRO A 22 14.88 0.73 -3.07
C PRO A 22 14.20 -0.65 -3.01
N HIS A 23 13.72 -1.12 -4.17
CA HIS A 23 12.92 -2.36 -4.31
C HIS A 23 13.74 -3.65 -4.36
N VAL A 24 15.06 -3.57 -4.29
CA VAL A 24 15.96 -4.73 -4.37
C VAL A 24 17.01 -4.56 -3.29
N PHE A 25 17.36 -5.65 -2.60
CA PHE A 25 18.39 -5.70 -1.54
C PHE A 25 18.12 -4.90 -0.28
N THR A 26 16.93 -4.31 -0.11
CA THR A 26 16.60 -3.54 1.08
C THR A 26 15.69 -4.35 1.99
N ASP A 27 15.98 -4.33 3.28
CA ASP A 27 15.13 -4.96 4.27
C ASP A 27 13.75 -4.25 4.32
N PRO A 28 12.63 -4.97 4.13
CA PRO A 28 11.29 -4.41 4.26
C PRO A 28 11.05 -3.74 5.61
N TYR A 29 11.71 -4.18 6.69
CA TYR A 29 11.59 -3.57 8.01
C TYR A 29 12.32 -2.22 8.08
N GLN A 30 13.49 -2.08 7.46
CA GLN A 30 14.17 -0.80 7.31
C GLN A 30 13.33 0.19 6.46
N THR A 31 12.67 -0.34 5.44
CA THR A 31 11.70 0.40 4.61
C THR A 31 10.53 0.91 5.46
N ILE A 32 10.02 0.09 6.38
CA ILE A 32 8.99 0.52 7.35
C ILE A 32 9.51 1.62 8.29
N ASP A 33 10.69 1.44 8.89
CA ASP A 33 11.29 2.41 9.82
C ASP A 33 11.45 3.79 9.18
N THR A 34 11.99 3.82 7.97
CA THR A 34 12.21 5.08 7.23
C THR A 34 10.90 5.76 6.83
N LEU A 35 9.84 5.00 6.54
CA LEU A 35 8.50 5.56 6.32
C LEU A 35 7.91 6.11 7.63
N CYS A 36 8.05 5.40 8.75
CA CYS A 36 7.65 5.91 10.06
C CYS A 36 8.32 7.24 10.40
N GLU A 37 9.64 7.32 10.22
CA GLU A 37 10.38 8.56 10.44
C GLU A 37 9.89 9.70 9.54
N ALA A 38 9.63 9.43 8.26
CA ALA A 38 9.13 10.44 7.33
C ALA A 38 7.75 10.97 7.77
N MET A 39 6.85 10.10 8.21
CA MET A 39 5.54 10.50 8.74
C MET A 39 5.66 11.36 10.00
N VAL A 40 6.53 10.98 10.94
CA VAL A 40 6.81 11.75 12.16
C VAL A 40 7.39 13.13 11.81
N LYS A 41 8.41 13.17 10.93
CA LYS A 41 9.08 14.41 10.51
C LYS A 41 8.15 15.36 9.76
N SER A 42 7.17 14.84 9.02
CA SER A 42 6.25 15.66 8.22
C SER A 42 5.50 16.72 9.05
N SER A 43 5.25 16.44 10.33
CA SER A 43 4.45 17.29 11.23
C SER A 43 3.09 17.70 10.65
N ALA A 44 2.60 16.95 9.64
CA ALA A 44 1.35 17.28 8.97
C ALA A 44 0.17 17.00 9.93
N PRO A 45 -0.84 17.91 9.99
CA PRO A 45 -1.99 17.74 10.88
C PRO A 45 -2.86 16.53 10.51
N SER A 46 -2.79 16.09 9.25
CA SER A 46 -3.49 14.94 8.72
C SER A 46 -2.66 14.27 7.63
N ILE A 47 -2.52 12.95 7.70
CA ILE A 47 -1.77 12.12 6.76
C ILE A 47 -2.72 11.09 6.15
N SER A 48 -2.68 10.98 4.81
CA SER A 48 -3.32 9.90 4.06
C SER A 48 -2.25 9.14 3.28
N LEU A 49 -2.32 7.82 3.33
CA LEU A 49 -1.37 6.94 2.65
C LEU A 49 -2.06 6.26 1.47
N ILE A 50 -1.34 6.13 0.37
CA ILE A 50 -1.78 5.37 -0.81
C ILE A 50 -0.75 4.27 -1.03
N GLY A 51 -1.16 3.03 -0.88
CA GLY A 51 -0.30 1.86 -1.06
C GLY A 51 -0.74 1.05 -2.26
N HIS A 52 0.19 0.69 -3.15
CA HIS A 52 -0.05 -0.26 -4.24
C HIS A 52 0.69 -1.57 -3.97
N SER A 53 0.03 -2.70 -4.19
CA SER A 53 0.67 -4.03 -4.08
C SER A 53 1.33 -4.23 -2.70
N PHE A 54 2.62 -4.59 -2.67
CA PHE A 54 3.41 -4.74 -1.44
C PHE A 54 3.59 -3.42 -0.68
N GLY A 55 3.51 -2.26 -1.36
CA GLY A 55 3.52 -0.95 -0.70
C GLY A 55 2.37 -0.75 0.29
N ASP A 56 1.23 -1.43 0.11
CA ASP A 56 0.17 -1.47 1.12
C ASP A 56 0.61 -2.17 2.40
N TRP A 57 1.35 -3.29 2.30
CA TRP A 57 1.84 -4.00 3.47
C TRP A 57 2.85 -3.14 4.25
N ILE A 58 3.76 -2.45 3.54
CA ILE A 58 4.67 -1.47 4.15
C ILE A 58 3.88 -0.37 4.86
N ALA A 59 2.87 0.21 4.19
CA ALA A 59 2.05 1.26 4.78
C ALA A 59 1.30 0.78 6.04
N ARG A 60 0.65 -0.39 6.01
CA ARG A 60 -0.02 -0.97 7.18
C ARG A 60 0.93 -1.21 8.34
N SER A 61 2.12 -1.74 8.04
CA SER A 61 3.15 -2.00 9.05
C SER A 61 3.65 -0.69 9.68
N ALA A 62 3.93 0.34 8.86
CA ALA A 62 4.35 1.64 9.34
C ALA A 62 3.28 2.38 10.14
N ILE A 63 2.01 2.24 9.75
CA ILE A 63 0.87 2.75 10.51
C ILE A 63 0.84 2.11 11.91
N ASN A 64 0.88 0.78 11.96
CA ASN A 64 0.87 0.03 13.22
C ASN A 64 2.09 0.32 14.09
N GLN A 65 3.26 0.54 13.50
CA GLN A 65 4.48 0.83 14.25
C GLN A 65 4.50 2.28 14.78
N SER A 66 4.09 3.25 13.95
CA SER A 66 4.17 4.67 14.30
C SER A 66 3.13 5.11 15.34
N GLN A 67 1.96 4.45 15.39
CA GLN A 67 0.83 4.81 16.26
C GLN A 67 0.43 6.31 16.16
N LEU A 68 0.71 6.95 15.02
CA LEU A 68 0.44 8.35 14.81
C LEU A 68 -1.06 8.61 14.67
N LYS A 69 -1.60 9.48 15.54
CA LYS A 69 -3.01 9.90 15.50
C LYS A 69 -3.37 10.81 14.32
N SER A 70 -2.36 11.38 13.65
CA SER A 70 -2.55 12.21 12.45
C SER A 70 -2.87 11.39 11.20
N ILE A 71 -2.64 10.06 11.22
CA ILE A 71 -2.99 9.20 10.09
C ILE A 71 -4.51 9.00 10.08
N ARG A 72 -5.17 9.40 8.98
CA ARG A 72 -6.63 9.33 8.83
C ARG A 72 -7.07 8.26 7.86
N LYS A 73 -6.30 8.03 6.80
CA LYS A 73 -6.72 7.18 5.68
C LYS A 73 -5.60 6.31 5.13
N LEU A 74 -5.99 5.12 4.73
CA LEU A 74 -5.20 4.23 3.89
C LEU A 74 -6.03 3.86 2.65
N ILE A 75 -5.53 4.21 1.47
CA ILE A 75 -6.12 3.80 0.19
C ILE A 75 -5.24 2.71 -0.40
N SER A 76 -5.78 1.50 -0.49
CA SER A 76 -5.08 0.27 -0.84
C SER A 76 -5.42 -0.13 -2.28
N ILE A 77 -4.45 -0.06 -3.19
CA ILE A 77 -4.61 -0.44 -4.60
C ILE A 77 -4.02 -1.83 -4.81
N CYS A 78 -4.85 -2.82 -5.17
CA CYS A 78 -4.47 -4.22 -5.35
C CYS A 78 -3.54 -4.71 -4.21
N PRO A 79 -3.93 -4.53 -2.94
CA PRO A 79 -3.03 -4.73 -1.81
C PRO A 79 -2.60 -6.19 -1.68
N THR A 80 -1.36 -6.40 -1.24
CA THR A 80 -0.93 -7.74 -0.86
C THR A 80 -1.42 -8.04 0.56
N VAL A 81 -2.46 -8.86 0.67
CA VAL A 81 -3.11 -9.23 1.96
C VAL A 81 -3.10 -10.74 2.23
N ALA A 82 -2.56 -11.51 1.30
CA ALA A 82 -2.36 -12.94 1.40
C ALA A 82 -1.02 -13.32 0.77
N PRO A 83 -0.47 -14.50 1.09
CA PRO A 83 0.73 -15.00 0.44
C PRO A 83 0.61 -15.05 -1.08
N VAL A 84 1.62 -14.54 -1.77
CA VAL A 84 1.67 -14.46 -3.23
C VAL A 84 2.22 -15.76 -3.80
N PRO A 85 1.50 -16.46 -4.70
CA PRO A 85 1.94 -17.75 -5.25
C PRO A 85 3.33 -17.71 -5.88
N PHE A 86 3.61 -16.67 -6.69
CA PHE A 86 4.93 -16.46 -7.29
C PHE A 86 6.02 -16.34 -6.23
N ALA A 87 5.80 -15.58 -5.15
CA ALA A 87 6.79 -15.42 -4.10
C ALA A 87 7.15 -16.75 -3.42
N LYS A 88 6.17 -17.65 -3.24
CA LYS A 88 6.43 -19.00 -2.69
C LYS A 88 7.37 -19.83 -3.57
N VAL A 89 7.22 -19.72 -4.89
CA VAL A 89 8.05 -20.48 -5.86
C VAL A 89 9.47 -19.95 -5.90
N PHE A 90 9.64 -18.61 -5.89
CA PHE A 90 10.96 -18.00 -6.11
C PHE A 90 11.73 -17.67 -4.82
N LYS A 91 11.08 -17.65 -3.65
CA LYS A 91 11.73 -17.43 -2.35
C LYS A 91 12.98 -18.29 -2.10
N PRO A 92 13.01 -19.61 -2.40
CA PRO A 92 14.20 -20.44 -2.14
C PRO A 92 15.45 -20.00 -2.89
N ILE A 93 15.27 -19.40 -4.07
CA ILE A 93 16.36 -19.01 -4.98
C ILE A 93 16.70 -17.53 -4.77
N MET A 94 15.69 -16.68 -4.65
CA MET A 94 15.81 -15.22 -4.71
C MET A 94 15.62 -14.52 -3.37
N GLY A 95 15.19 -15.22 -2.31
CA GLY A 95 14.78 -14.58 -1.04
C GLY A 95 15.91 -13.87 -0.28
N LYS A 96 17.18 -14.24 -0.51
CA LYS A 96 18.34 -13.50 0.02
C LYS A 96 18.61 -12.19 -0.73
N LEU A 97 18.17 -12.11 -1.99
CA LEU A 97 18.39 -10.99 -2.90
C LEU A 97 17.22 -9.99 -2.84
N VAL A 98 16.01 -10.52 -2.66
CA VAL A 98 14.74 -9.80 -2.62
C VAL A 98 14.02 -10.21 -1.34
N PRO A 99 14.35 -9.59 -0.18
CA PRO A 99 13.78 -9.98 1.10
C PRO A 99 12.25 -9.80 1.16
N GLU A 100 11.67 -8.96 0.31
CA GLU A 100 10.22 -8.83 0.14
C GLU A 100 9.57 -10.17 -0.21
N LEU A 101 10.24 -11.04 -0.98
CA LEU A 101 9.71 -12.37 -1.31
C LEU A 101 9.58 -13.27 -0.08
N VAL A 102 10.40 -13.05 0.96
CA VAL A 102 10.30 -13.79 2.22
C VAL A 102 9.00 -13.45 2.92
N VAL A 103 8.68 -12.15 3.00
CA VAL A 103 7.42 -11.64 3.58
C VAL A 103 6.24 -12.09 2.72
N MET A 104 6.28 -11.83 1.41
CA MET A 104 5.19 -12.15 0.48
C MET A 104 4.86 -13.64 0.38
N ALA A 105 5.79 -14.54 0.71
CA ALA A 105 5.52 -15.97 0.73
C ALA A 105 4.90 -16.47 2.04
N ASP A 106 4.99 -15.69 3.12
CA ASP A 106 4.65 -16.09 4.47
C ASP A 106 3.26 -15.57 4.89
N LYS A 107 2.41 -16.45 5.43
CA LYS A 107 1.04 -16.09 5.80
C LYS A 107 0.98 -15.20 7.03
N GLU A 108 1.81 -15.47 8.02
CA GLU A 108 1.80 -14.76 9.30
C GLU A 108 2.37 -13.36 9.11
N LEU A 109 3.48 -13.24 8.37
CA LEU A 109 4.09 -11.94 8.09
C LEU A 109 3.19 -11.06 7.23
N MET A 110 2.44 -11.63 6.28
CA MET A 110 1.50 -10.87 5.44
C MET A 110 0.25 -10.40 6.20
N SER A 111 -0.14 -11.11 7.26
CA SER A 111 -1.27 -10.77 8.10
C SER A 111 -0.94 -9.62 9.05
N THR A 112 -0.87 -8.41 8.50
CA THR A 112 -0.69 -7.17 9.28
C THR A 112 -1.98 -6.36 9.31
N PRO A 113 -3.03 -6.80 10.01
CA PRO A 113 -4.27 -6.03 10.10
C PRO A 113 -3.97 -4.65 10.70
N LEU A 114 -4.72 -3.63 10.26
CA LEU A 114 -4.67 -2.33 10.94
C LEU A 114 -5.22 -2.51 12.35
N SER A 115 -4.53 -1.94 13.34
CA SER A 115 -5.00 -1.96 14.73
C SER A 115 -6.39 -1.34 14.86
N GLU A 116 -7.35 -2.06 15.45
CA GLU A 116 -8.72 -1.57 15.70
C GLU A 116 -8.75 -0.32 16.57
N LYS A 117 -7.71 -0.09 17.37
CA LYS A 117 -7.56 1.13 18.19
C LYS A 117 -7.30 2.36 17.33
N MET A 118 -6.83 2.19 16.10
CA MET A 118 -6.58 3.28 15.17
C MET A 118 -7.87 3.54 14.38
N GLN A 119 -8.43 4.74 14.53
CA GLN A 119 -9.59 5.20 13.77
C GLN A 119 -9.18 5.58 12.33
N ILE A 120 -8.58 4.65 11.60
CA ILE A 120 -8.13 4.85 10.22
C ILE A 120 -9.20 4.30 9.28
N LYS A 121 -9.67 5.14 8.37
CA LYS A 121 -10.54 4.71 7.28
C LYS A 121 -9.68 4.02 6.21
N ARG A 122 -9.94 2.74 5.97
CA ARG A 122 -9.33 2.01 4.86
C ARG A 122 -10.31 1.92 3.70
N SER A 123 -9.86 2.31 2.51
CA SER A 123 -10.56 2.04 1.25
C SER A 123 -9.70 1.13 0.39
N SER A 124 -10.32 0.17 -0.28
CA SER A 124 -9.66 -0.87 -1.04
C SER A 124 -10.16 -0.89 -2.48
N ILE A 125 -9.19 -0.90 -3.39
CA ILE A 125 -9.39 -0.82 -4.83
C ILE A 125 -8.80 -2.08 -5.46
N TRP A 126 -9.61 -2.87 -6.15
CA TRP A 126 -9.21 -4.17 -6.72
C TRP A 126 -9.32 -4.22 -8.24
N ALA A 127 -8.28 -4.74 -8.89
CA ALA A 127 -8.27 -4.99 -10.33
C ALA A 127 -9.02 -6.29 -10.67
N LYS A 128 -9.93 -6.26 -11.65
CA LYS A 128 -10.69 -7.43 -12.11
C LYS A 128 -9.83 -8.44 -12.87
N VAL A 129 -8.75 -7.98 -13.49
CA VAL A 129 -7.76 -8.83 -14.18
C VAL A 129 -6.50 -8.97 -13.30
N GLU A 130 -6.71 -9.11 -12.01
CA GLU A 130 -5.66 -9.37 -11.02
C GLU A 130 -5.23 -10.85 -11.07
N VAL A 131 -3.94 -11.08 -11.31
CA VAL A 131 -3.36 -12.43 -11.44
C VAL A 131 -2.12 -12.62 -10.56
N ILE A 132 -1.62 -11.55 -9.95
CA ILE A 132 -0.41 -11.55 -9.14
C ILE A 132 -0.76 -11.82 -7.69
N VAL A 133 -1.70 -11.05 -7.12
CA VAL A 133 -2.11 -11.19 -5.71
C VAL A 133 -3.43 -11.92 -5.59
N THR A 134 -3.56 -12.75 -4.56
CA THR A 134 -4.80 -13.47 -4.26
C THR A 134 -5.69 -12.62 -3.36
N ARG A 135 -6.97 -12.48 -3.72
CA ARG A 135 -8.00 -11.89 -2.86
C ARG A 135 -8.53 -12.95 -1.89
N PRO A 136 -8.37 -12.80 -0.56
CA PRO A 136 -9.07 -13.63 0.42
C PRO A 136 -10.59 -13.52 0.25
N GLN A 137 -11.33 -14.59 0.52
CA GLN A 137 -12.78 -14.63 0.31
C GLN A 137 -13.55 -13.61 1.15
N ASP A 138 -13.04 -13.30 2.34
CA ASP A 138 -13.57 -12.37 3.32
C ASP A 138 -13.00 -10.94 3.19
N PHE A 139 -12.09 -10.70 2.24
CA PHE A 139 -11.51 -9.39 2.04
C PHE A 139 -12.53 -8.45 1.38
N LYS A 140 -13.00 -7.47 2.16
CA LYS A 140 -13.87 -6.40 1.66
C LYS A 140 -13.14 -5.59 0.59
N VAL A 141 -13.80 -5.41 -0.55
CA VAL A 141 -13.38 -4.53 -1.65
C VAL A 141 -14.38 -3.38 -1.76
N ASP A 142 -13.91 -2.15 -1.66
CA ASP A 142 -14.77 -0.96 -1.77
C ASP A 142 -14.99 -0.56 -3.23
N HIS A 143 -13.98 -0.77 -4.10
CA HIS A 143 -14.02 -0.44 -5.52
C HIS A 143 -13.39 -1.53 -6.38
N GLU A 144 -14.04 -1.89 -7.49
CA GLU A 144 -13.48 -2.80 -8.50
C GLU A 144 -13.30 -2.09 -9.84
N MET A 145 -12.29 -2.48 -10.61
CA MET A 145 -11.97 -1.87 -11.91
C MET A 145 -11.47 -2.85 -12.94
N TRP A 146 -11.75 -2.57 -14.21
CA TRP A 146 -11.18 -3.29 -15.34
C TRP A 146 -9.74 -2.85 -15.62
N ALA A 147 -8.82 -3.40 -14.83
CA ALA A 147 -7.38 -3.20 -14.93
C ALA A 147 -6.65 -4.52 -14.62
N SER A 148 -5.35 -4.55 -14.90
CA SER A 148 -4.43 -5.54 -14.34
C SER A 148 -3.76 -4.98 -13.09
N HIS A 149 -3.03 -5.84 -12.37
CA HIS A 149 -2.28 -5.45 -11.16
C HIS A 149 -1.49 -4.16 -11.33
N ILE A 150 -0.70 -4.10 -12.41
CA ILE A 150 0.19 -2.98 -12.73
C ILE A 150 -0.55 -1.86 -13.44
N SER A 151 -1.49 -2.15 -14.35
CA SER A 151 -2.16 -1.08 -15.09
C SER A 151 -3.11 -0.25 -14.23
N SER A 152 -3.56 -0.78 -13.08
CA SER A 152 -4.43 -0.09 -12.13
C SER A 152 -3.93 1.31 -11.76
N VAL A 153 -2.66 1.47 -11.37
CA VAL A 153 -2.13 2.78 -10.96
C VAL A 153 -2.04 3.82 -12.10
N PHE A 154 -2.23 3.39 -13.35
CA PHE A 154 -2.19 4.25 -14.54
C PHE A 154 -3.57 4.61 -15.09
N GLN A 155 -4.67 4.10 -14.54
CA GLN A 155 -5.99 4.43 -15.09
C GLN A 155 -6.61 5.67 -14.44
N PRO A 156 -7.12 6.63 -15.24
CA PRO A 156 -7.81 7.80 -14.72
C PRO A 156 -9.02 7.51 -13.82
N SER A 157 -9.71 6.38 -14.04
CA SER A 157 -10.79 5.91 -13.18
C SER A 157 -10.32 5.66 -11.74
N VAL A 158 -9.13 5.06 -11.58
CA VAL A 158 -8.51 4.83 -10.26
C VAL A 158 -8.17 6.16 -9.60
N TRP A 159 -7.60 7.09 -10.37
CA TRP A 159 -7.20 8.39 -9.85
C TRP A 159 -8.40 9.18 -9.32
N ARG A 160 -9.54 9.09 -10.03
CA ARG A 160 -10.81 9.69 -9.59
C ARG A 160 -11.30 9.07 -8.28
N VAL A 161 -11.31 7.74 -8.19
CA VAL A 161 -11.70 7.04 -6.94
C VAL A 161 -10.79 7.45 -5.78
N ILE A 162 -9.47 7.48 -5.98
CA ILE A 162 -8.52 7.93 -4.96
C ILE A 162 -8.83 9.36 -4.53
N GLU A 163 -9.14 10.25 -5.48
CA GLU A 163 -9.47 11.64 -5.16
C GLU A 163 -10.76 11.78 -4.37
N GLU A 164 -11.80 11.02 -4.72
CA GLU A 164 -13.07 10.96 -3.99
C GLU A 164 -12.84 10.45 -2.56
N GLU A 165 -12.04 9.39 -2.41
CA GLU A 165 -11.67 8.84 -1.12
C GLU A 165 -10.87 9.83 -0.28
N LEU A 166 -9.90 10.55 -0.86
CA LEU A 166 -9.15 11.60 -0.16
C LEU A 166 -10.05 12.77 0.26
N SER A 167 -11.07 13.10 -0.55
CA SER A 167 -11.97 14.24 -0.31
C SER A 167 -13.14 13.93 0.63
N SER A 168 -13.47 12.66 0.85
CA SER A 168 -14.45 12.29 1.88
C SER A 168 -13.94 12.70 3.28
N ASN A 169 -14.80 12.89 4.27
CA ASN A 169 -14.35 12.98 5.67
C ASN A 169 -14.22 11.57 6.29
#